data_AF-A0A1D6MAN7-F1
#
_entry.id   AF-A0A1D6MAN7-F1
#
_cell.length_a   1.000
_cell.length_b   1.000
_cell.length_c   1.000
_cell.angle_alpha   90.00
_cell.angle_beta   90.00
_cell.angle_gamma   90.00
#
_symmetry.space_group_name_H-M   'P 1'
#
loop_
_entity.id
_entity.type
_entity.pdbx_description
1 polymer ?
#
loop_
_entity_poly.entity_id
_entity_poly.type
_entity_poly.pdbx_seq_one_letter_code
_entity_poly.pdbx_strand_id
1 'polypeptide(L)'
;MVCSWGGYTFIINLIPMHVLLCIVTGRYSSRLYIAYAPLVVLGTLLAALVPVVGFNAVMTSEHFASFLVFIILHVVALVYYIKGLLTPRLFKVAMTLVISVGLAVCFAVVAILVALVASSPTKGWSGRSLSLLDPTYASKYIPIIASVSEHQPPTWPSYFMDINVLAFLIPAGIISCFLPLSDASSFMVLYLVTAVYFSGVMVRLMLVLAPAACILSGIALSEVFSVLTRSIKLQLSKLFDDSPTSSGDSSPESSTNSTKNENRNEKHEIAPKEKTSKKNRKKEKEVAESVPVKPKKENRLLVLPFELSVMGILLLIVLGGFYVVHCVWAAAEAYSAPSIVLTSRSRDGLHVFDDFREAYAWLSHNTDVDDKVASWWDYGYQTTAMANRTVIVDNNTWNNTHIATVGTAMSSPEKAAWEIFNSLDVKYVLVVFGGLVGYPSDDINKFLWMVRIGGGVFPHIKEPDYLRDGQYRVDAQATPTMLNCLMYKLCYYRFVETDGKGFDRVRGYEIGKKHFKLTHFEEVFTTHHWMVRIYKLKPQKNRVRGKLKKLKASAKTSPTLAAGRKNPWQ
;
A
#
# COMPACT_ATOMS: atom_id res chain seq x y z
N MET A 1 -6.80 14.11 -3.66
CA MET A 1 -5.83 13.16 -3.07
C MET A 1 -5.98 13.02 -1.56
N VAL A 2 -5.89 14.10 -0.78
CA VAL A 2 -6.06 14.03 0.70
C VAL A 2 -7.39 13.41 1.10
N CYS A 3 -8.49 13.78 0.43
CA CYS A 3 -9.81 13.20 0.69
C CYS A 3 -9.97 11.74 0.25
N SER A 4 -9.09 11.24 -0.64
CA SER A 4 -9.27 9.92 -1.28
C SER A 4 -8.38 8.85 -0.67
N TRP A 5 -7.11 9.17 -0.35
CA TRP A 5 -6.17 8.17 0.15
C TRP A 5 -5.14 8.77 1.12
N GLY A 6 -4.85 8.04 2.19
CA GLY A 6 -3.82 8.36 3.17
C GLY A 6 -2.40 8.47 2.60
N GLY A 7 -2.17 7.99 1.37
CA GLY A 7 -0.90 8.15 0.65
C GLY A 7 -0.57 9.59 0.24
N TYR A 8 -1.38 10.59 0.58
CA TYR A 8 -1.01 12.00 0.40
C TYR A 8 0.26 12.38 1.16
N THR A 9 0.58 11.68 2.24
CA THR A 9 1.82 11.83 3.02
C THR A 9 3.07 11.47 2.19
N PHE A 10 2.94 10.57 1.22
CA PHE A 10 4.02 10.28 0.27
C PHE A 10 4.27 11.47 -0.67
N ILE A 11 3.20 12.05 -1.24
CA ILE A 11 3.29 13.17 -2.18
C ILE A 11 3.88 14.42 -1.51
N ILE A 12 3.37 14.77 -0.32
CA ILE A 12 3.82 15.96 0.40
C ILE A 12 5.27 15.86 0.88
N ASN A 13 5.87 14.67 0.90
CA ASN A 13 7.29 14.47 1.18
C ASN A 13 8.13 14.36 -0.09
N LEU A 14 7.60 13.78 -1.17
CA LEU A 14 8.30 13.64 -2.44
C LEU A 14 8.54 14.98 -3.14
N ILE A 15 7.54 15.87 -3.15
CA ILE A 15 7.65 17.19 -3.81
C ILE A 15 8.73 18.07 -3.15
N PRO A 16 8.78 18.24 -1.82
CA PRO A 16 9.87 18.96 -1.17
C PRO A 16 11.25 18.37 -1.43
N MET A 17 11.38 17.03 -1.45
CA MET A 17 12.66 16.38 -1.79
C MET A 17 13.12 16.75 -3.20
N HIS A 18 12.20 16.82 -4.16
CA HIS A 18 12.52 17.27 -5.52
C HIS A 18 12.93 18.74 -5.58
N VAL A 19 12.22 19.63 -4.89
CA VAL A 19 12.57 21.06 -4.80
C VAL A 19 13.96 21.22 -4.17
N LEU A 20 14.26 20.48 -3.11
CA LEU A 20 15.58 20.48 -2.48
C LEU A 20 16.66 19.99 -3.44
N LEU A 21 16.41 18.92 -4.21
CA LEU A 21 17.32 18.44 -5.25
C LEU A 21 17.60 19.51 -6.32
N CYS A 22 16.58 20.25 -6.77
CA CYS A 22 16.74 21.36 -7.71
C CYS A 22 17.59 22.51 -7.12
N ILE A 23 17.45 22.81 -5.83
CA ILE A 23 18.25 23.82 -5.14
C ILE A 23 19.71 23.37 -5.05
N VAL A 24 19.97 22.12 -4.62
CA VAL A 24 21.32 21.56 -4.47
C VAL A 24 22.05 21.43 -5.80
N THR A 25 21.34 21.08 -6.88
CA THR A 25 21.90 21.02 -8.24
C THR A 25 22.10 22.39 -8.89
N GLY A 26 21.78 23.49 -8.18
CA GLY A 26 21.95 24.86 -8.66
C GLY A 26 20.94 25.29 -9.73
N ARG A 27 19.86 24.52 -9.93
CA ARG A 27 18.82 24.75 -10.94
C ARG A 27 17.62 25.53 -10.40
N TYR A 28 17.88 26.50 -9.52
CA TYR A 28 16.83 27.36 -9.01
C TYR A 28 16.24 28.25 -10.12
N SER A 29 14.91 28.31 -10.22
CA SER A 29 14.18 29.15 -11.17
C SER A 29 12.97 29.78 -10.49
N SER A 30 12.57 30.99 -10.90
CA SER A 30 11.35 31.65 -10.41
C SER A 30 10.09 30.80 -10.62
N ARG A 31 10.08 29.93 -11.67
CA ARG A 31 9.00 28.98 -11.93
C ARG A 31 8.84 27.95 -10.79
N LEU A 32 9.95 27.48 -10.22
CA LEU A 32 9.96 26.54 -9.09
C LEU A 32 9.34 27.20 -7.85
N TYR A 33 9.67 28.47 -7.60
CA TYR A 33 9.11 29.23 -6.49
C TYR A 33 7.60 29.41 -6.61
N ILE A 34 7.14 29.88 -7.79
CA ILE A 34 5.72 30.13 -8.06
C ILE A 34 4.91 28.83 -8.01
N ALA A 35 5.50 27.68 -8.36
CA ALA A 35 4.81 26.40 -8.28
C ALA A 35 4.72 25.86 -6.84
N TYR A 36 5.83 25.90 -6.08
CA TYR A 36 5.90 25.23 -4.78
C TYR A 36 5.32 26.06 -3.62
N ALA A 37 5.54 27.37 -3.59
CA ALA A 37 5.10 28.20 -2.46
C ALA A 37 3.56 28.20 -2.28
N PRO A 38 2.74 28.39 -3.33
CA PRO A 38 1.28 28.27 -3.22
C PRO A 38 0.84 26.84 -2.88
N LEU A 39 1.54 25.82 -3.39
CA LEU A 39 1.20 24.42 -3.11
C LEU A 39 1.27 24.12 -1.60
N VAL A 40 2.29 24.60 -0.90
CA VAL A 40 2.41 24.38 0.55
C VAL A 40 1.31 25.12 1.31
N VAL A 41 1.06 26.39 0.98
CA VAL A 41 0.06 27.22 1.69
C VAL A 41 -1.37 26.74 1.42
N LEU A 42 -1.77 26.67 0.15
CA LEU A 42 -3.12 26.21 -0.21
C LEU A 42 -3.30 24.72 0.09
N GLY A 43 -2.29 23.90 -0.15
CA GLY A 43 -2.37 22.46 0.09
C GLY A 43 -2.56 22.11 1.57
N THR A 44 -1.86 22.80 2.47
CA THR A 44 -2.03 22.60 3.92
C THR A 44 -3.37 23.11 4.42
N LEU A 45 -3.85 24.26 3.93
CA LEU A 45 -5.18 24.78 4.25
C LEU A 45 -6.28 23.80 3.81
N LEU A 46 -6.21 23.32 2.57
CA LEU A 46 -7.18 22.35 2.03
C LEU A 46 -7.10 20.99 2.76
N ALA A 47 -5.91 20.56 3.17
CA ALA A 47 -5.75 19.33 3.96
C ALA A 47 -6.38 19.48 5.34
N ALA A 48 -6.25 20.64 5.98
CA ALA A 48 -6.83 20.91 7.29
C ALA A 48 -8.37 20.92 7.30
N LEU A 49 -9.01 21.18 6.15
CA LEU A 49 -10.48 21.10 6.00
C LEU A 49 -11.02 19.67 6.07
N VAL A 50 -10.19 18.65 5.85
CA VAL A 50 -10.62 17.24 5.89
C VAL A 50 -10.72 16.79 7.35
N PRO A 51 -11.91 16.41 7.87
CA PRO A 51 -12.10 16.16 9.32
C PRO A 51 -11.18 15.08 9.91
N VAL A 52 -10.84 14.05 9.13
CA VAL A 52 -9.93 12.97 9.55
C VAL A 52 -8.50 13.47 9.73
N VAL A 53 -8.10 14.49 8.97
CA VAL A 53 -6.75 15.09 9.05
C VAL A 53 -6.77 16.25 10.04
N GLY A 54 -7.69 17.20 9.90
CA GLY A 54 -7.83 18.36 10.77
C GLY A 54 -6.48 19.08 10.98
N PHE A 55 -6.17 19.40 12.24
CA PHE A 55 -4.91 20.06 12.60
C PHE A 55 -3.68 19.14 12.57
N ASN A 56 -3.85 17.84 12.31
CA ASN A 56 -2.70 16.94 12.15
C ASN A 56 -1.86 17.32 10.93
N ALA A 57 -2.43 18.01 9.93
CA ALA A 57 -1.69 18.57 8.81
C ALA A 57 -0.53 19.50 9.21
N VAL A 58 -0.61 20.13 10.39
CA VAL A 58 0.42 21.06 10.90
C VAL A 58 1.20 20.46 12.06
N MET A 59 0.53 19.68 12.92
CA MET A 59 1.13 19.15 14.16
C MET A 59 1.95 17.88 13.96
N THR A 60 1.70 17.11 12.90
CA THR A 60 2.42 15.84 12.68
C THR A 60 3.78 16.06 12.03
N SER A 61 4.76 15.25 12.43
CA SER A 61 6.12 15.33 11.88
C SER A 61 6.19 14.93 10.41
N GLU A 62 5.18 14.23 9.90
CA GLU A 62 5.10 13.75 8.52
C GLU A 62 5.01 14.89 7.48
N HIS A 63 4.61 16.11 7.89
CA HIS A 63 4.52 17.29 7.02
C HIS A 63 5.69 18.26 7.17
N PHE A 64 6.58 18.03 8.14
CA PHE A 64 7.66 18.96 8.48
C PHE A 64 8.67 19.17 7.35
N ALA A 65 8.93 18.15 6.53
CA ALA A 65 9.81 18.30 5.38
C ALA A 65 9.31 19.38 4.40
N SER A 66 7.98 19.48 4.23
CA SER A 66 7.38 20.48 3.35
C SER A 66 7.54 21.90 3.91
N PHE A 67 7.30 22.09 5.20
CA PHE A 67 7.51 23.40 5.83
C PHE A 67 8.99 23.82 5.86
N LEU A 68 9.90 22.86 6.09
CA LEU A 68 11.34 23.14 6.09
C LEU A 68 11.82 23.60 4.72
N VAL A 69 11.49 22.87 3.65
CA VAL A 69 11.88 23.24 2.29
C VAL A 69 11.20 24.54 1.85
N PHE A 70 9.98 24.81 2.30
CA PHE A 70 9.32 26.09 2.09
C PHE A 70 10.13 27.26 2.66
N ILE A 71 10.64 27.15 3.89
CA ILE A 71 11.50 28.18 4.49
C ILE A 71 12.81 28.33 3.71
N ILE A 72 13.48 27.21 3.39
CA ILE A 72 14.73 27.23 2.61
C ILE A 72 14.52 27.94 1.25
N LEU A 73 13.41 27.64 0.57
CA LEU A 73 13.07 28.25 -0.70
C LEU A 73 12.89 29.78 -0.60
N HIS A 74 12.27 30.29 0.47
CA HIS A 74 12.14 31.73 0.70
C HIS A 74 13.49 32.41 0.91
N VAL A 75 14.39 31.77 1.67
CA VAL A 75 15.75 32.27 1.88
C VAL A 75 16.53 32.30 0.56
N VAL A 76 16.46 31.24 -0.25
CA VAL A 76 17.10 31.18 -1.57
C VAL A 76 16.53 32.27 -2.49
N ALA A 77 15.21 32.45 -2.54
CA ALA A 77 14.58 33.48 -3.35
C ALA A 77 15.06 34.89 -2.96
N LEU A 78 15.17 35.18 -1.66
CA LEU A 78 15.68 36.45 -1.15
C LEU A 78 17.15 36.68 -1.56
N VAL A 79 18.00 35.64 -1.47
CA VAL A 79 19.41 35.72 -1.91
C VAL A 79 19.52 36.06 -3.40
N TYR A 80 18.71 35.41 -4.25
CA TYR A 80 18.69 35.69 -5.69
C TYR A 80 18.15 37.09 -6.01
N TYR A 81 17.18 37.58 -5.23
CA TYR A 81 16.66 38.95 -5.39
C TYR A 81 17.72 40.00 -5.03
N ILE A 82 18.42 39.83 -3.91
CA ILE A 82 19.53 40.70 -3.48
C ILE A 82 20.68 40.68 -4.50
N LYS A 83 20.96 39.52 -5.10
CA LYS A 83 21.94 39.40 -6.20
C LYS A 83 21.60 40.27 -7.41
N GLY A 84 20.33 40.49 -7.69
CA GLY A 84 19.88 41.33 -8.80
C GLY A 84 20.04 42.83 -8.56
N LEU A 85 20.11 43.26 -7.29
CA LEU A 85 20.12 44.67 -6.90
C LEU A 85 21.52 45.22 -6.55
N LEU A 86 22.46 44.37 -6.12
CA LEU A 86 23.74 44.80 -5.56
C LEU A 86 24.95 44.61 -6.51
N THR A 87 25.89 45.57 -6.47
CA THR A 87 27.20 45.52 -7.14
C THR A 87 28.07 44.38 -6.57
N PRO A 88 28.93 43.69 -7.36
CA PRO A 88 29.62 42.45 -6.96
C PRO A 88 30.48 42.52 -5.68
N ARG A 89 30.94 43.71 -5.27
CA ARG A 89 31.72 43.91 -4.03
C ARG A 89 30.83 43.98 -2.79
N LEU A 90 29.72 44.71 -2.85
CA LEU A 90 28.70 44.73 -1.78
C LEU A 90 27.94 43.41 -1.71
N PHE A 91 27.79 42.73 -2.85
CA PHE A 91 27.15 41.41 -2.94
C PHE A 91 27.87 40.35 -2.12
N LYS A 92 29.21 40.30 -2.10
CA LYS A 92 29.94 39.34 -1.24
C LYS A 92 29.64 39.56 0.24
N VAL A 93 29.65 40.80 0.70
CA VAL A 93 29.37 41.13 2.12
C VAL A 93 27.91 40.88 2.48
N ALA A 94 26.98 41.32 1.63
CA ALA A 94 25.55 41.08 1.81
C ALA A 94 25.20 39.59 1.71
N MET A 95 25.85 38.83 0.85
CA MET A 95 25.65 37.39 0.73
C MET A 95 26.22 36.64 1.94
N THR A 96 27.39 37.03 2.47
CA THR A 96 27.87 36.48 3.74
C THR A 96 26.93 36.81 4.90
N LEU A 97 26.30 37.98 4.90
CA LEU A 97 25.36 38.40 5.93
C LEU A 97 23.99 37.68 5.81
N VAL A 98 23.45 37.55 4.60
CA VAL A 98 22.18 36.83 4.34
C VAL A 98 22.35 35.33 4.49
N ILE A 99 23.50 34.76 4.10
CA ILE A 99 23.80 33.35 4.35
C ILE A 99 24.03 33.13 5.84
N SER A 100 24.77 33.98 6.56
CA SER A 100 24.97 33.79 8.01
C SER A 100 23.68 33.97 8.81
N VAL A 101 22.87 34.97 8.51
CA VAL A 101 21.55 35.17 9.14
C VAL A 101 20.57 34.08 8.71
N GLY A 102 20.51 33.73 7.43
CA GLY A 102 19.66 32.66 6.91
C GLY A 102 20.03 31.29 7.46
N LEU A 103 21.33 31.02 7.64
CA LEU A 103 21.85 29.79 8.23
C LEU A 103 21.62 29.78 9.75
N ALA A 104 21.73 30.93 10.44
CA ALA A 104 21.36 31.05 11.85
C ALA A 104 19.85 30.87 12.08
N VAL A 105 18.98 31.44 11.23
CA VAL A 105 17.53 31.23 11.29
C VAL A 105 17.18 29.78 10.95
N CYS A 106 17.82 29.19 9.94
CA CYS A 106 17.62 27.78 9.61
C CYS A 106 18.07 26.88 10.77
N PHE A 107 19.20 27.18 11.41
CA PHE A 107 19.69 26.43 12.57
C PHE A 107 18.78 26.60 13.78
N ALA A 108 18.25 27.80 14.02
CA ALA A 108 17.29 28.07 15.08
C ALA A 108 15.96 27.35 14.85
N VAL A 109 15.43 27.39 13.62
CA VAL A 109 14.19 26.68 13.26
C VAL A 109 14.39 25.17 13.34
N VAL A 110 15.49 24.63 12.83
CA VAL A 110 15.82 23.20 12.96
C VAL A 110 16.00 22.82 14.43
N ALA A 111 16.67 23.64 15.24
CA ALA A 111 16.82 23.39 16.68
C ALA A 111 15.47 23.41 17.42
N ILE A 112 14.58 24.34 17.10
CA ILE A 112 13.20 24.39 17.65
C ILE A 112 12.41 23.16 17.20
N LEU A 113 12.53 22.76 15.92
CA LEU A 113 11.86 21.57 15.39
C LEU A 113 12.36 20.29 16.08
N VAL A 114 13.68 20.16 16.24
CA VAL A 114 14.33 19.03 16.91
C VAL A 114 13.93 18.99 18.39
N ALA A 115 13.87 20.14 19.07
CA ALA A 115 13.40 20.22 20.44
C ALA A 115 11.92 19.81 20.58
N LEU A 116 11.05 20.26 19.66
CA LEU A 116 9.64 19.89 19.60
C LEU A 116 9.47 18.38 19.37
N VAL A 117 10.24 17.82 18.43
CA VAL A 117 10.25 16.39 18.11
C VAL A 117 10.80 15.55 19.27
N ALA A 118 11.88 15.99 19.92
CA ALA A 118 12.48 15.28 21.05
C ALA A 118 11.61 15.30 22.31
N SER A 119 10.74 16.31 22.46
CA SER A 119 9.79 16.40 23.58
C SER A 119 8.58 15.46 23.45
N SER A 120 8.34 14.89 22.26
CA SER A 120 7.21 13.98 22.02
C SER A 120 7.62 12.52 22.26
N PRO A 121 6.85 11.73 23.04
CA PRO A 121 7.14 10.32 23.34
C PRO A 121 7.26 9.41 22.11
N THR A 122 6.68 9.81 20.96
CA THR A 122 6.71 9.07 19.68
C THR A 122 7.59 9.74 18.62
N LYS A 123 8.40 10.74 18.98
CA LYS A 123 9.09 11.63 18.02
C LYS A 123 8.11 12.31 17.02
N GLY A 124 6.82 12.38 17.34
CA GLY A 124 5.78 12.94 16.47
C GLY A 124 5.37 12.08 15.25
N TRP A 125 5.96 10.89 15.06
CA TRP A 125 5.62 9.97 13.96
C TRP A 125 4.49 9.03 14.35
N SER A 126 3.64 8.65 13.37
CA SER A 126 2.66 7.59 13.58
C SER A 126 3.36 6.22 13.59
N GLY A 127 2.86 5.25 14.36
CA GLY A 127 3.47 3.91 14.43
C GLY A 127 3.54 3.21 13.06
N ARG A 128 2.58 3.52 12.18
CA ARG A 128 2.53 3.00 10.79
C ARG A 128 3.58 3.66 9.89
N SER A 129 3.80 4.97 9.98
CA SER A 129 4.85 5.62 9.18
C SER A 129 6.25 5.29 9.70
N LEU A 130 6.42 5.16 11.01
CA LEU A 130 7.68 4.73 11.60
C LEU A 130 8.07 3.31 11.15
N SER A 131 7.10 2.39 11.02
CA SER A 131 7.38 1.04 10.50
C SER A 131 7.85 1.00 9.05
N LEU A 132 7.57 2.05 8.27
CA LEU A 132 8.07 2.15 6.88
C LEU A 132 9.54 2.60 6.83
N LEU A 133 10.01 3.32 7.86
CA LEU A 133 11.41 3.75 7.99
C LEU A 133 12.25 2.71 8.73
N ASP A 134 11.68 2.09 9.76
CA ASP A 134 12.25 0.98 10.51
C ASP A 134 11.34 -0.25 10.40
N PRO A 135 11.62 -1.20 9.48
CA PRO A 135 10.80 -2.39 9.28
C PRO A 135 10.77 -3.32 10.51
N THR A 136 11.71 -3.17 11.45
CA THR A 136 11.78 -4.01 12.66
C THR A 136 10.91 -3.49 13.80
N TYR A 137 10.47 -2.22 13.74
CA TYR A 137 9.70 -1.60 14.80
C TYR A 137 8.33 -2.26 15.01
N ALA A 138 7.61 -2.52 13.92
CA ALA A 138 6.26 -3.09 13.98
C ALA A 138 6.25 -4.50 14.59
N SER A 139 7.17 -5.37 14.16
CA SER A 139 7.22 -6.76 14.64
C SER A 139 7.54 -6.86 16.13
N LYS A 140 8.33 -5.91 16.66
CA LYS A 140 8.75 -5.91 18.07
C LYS A 140 7.74 -5.24 19.01
N TYR A 141 7.14 -4.12 18.61
CA TYR A 141 6.37 -3.28 19.53
C TYR A 141 4.87 -3.25 19.23
N ILE A 142 4.43 -3.55 17.99
CA ILE A 142 3.02 -3.45 17.61
C ILE A 142 2.62 -4.70 16.79
N PRO A 143 2.31 -5.83 17.47
CA PRO A 143 1.96 -7.09 16.80
C PRO A 143 0.80 -6.99 15.82
N ILE A 144 -0.16 -6.07 16.05
CA ILE A 144 -1.31 -5.84 15.17
C ILE A 144 -0.85 -5.43 13.77
N ILE A 145 0.11 -4.51 13.65
CA ILE A 145 0.63 -4.05 12.34
C ILE A 145 1.36 -5.21 11.64
N ALA A 146 2.18 -5.96 12.38
CA ALA A 146 2.93 -7.08 11.83
C ALA A 146 2.03 -8.27 11.43
N SER A 147 0.82 -8.39 12.00
CA SER A 147 -0.11 -9.50 11.72
C SER A 147 -0.76 -9.42 10.33
N VAL A 148 -0.79 -8.24 9.71
CA VAL A 148 -1.35 -8.08 8.36
C VAL A 148 -0.34 -8.57 7.32
N SER A 149 -0.74 -9.52 6.48
CA SER A 149 0.11 -10.08 5.43
C SER A 149 0.63 -9.02 4.45
N GLU A 150 -0.18 -7.99 4.17
CA GLU A 150 0.20 -6.86 3.31
C GLU A 150 1.39 -6.03 3.83
N HIS A 151 1.65 -6.06 5.15
CA HIS A 151 2.75 -5.33 5.79
C HIS A 151 4.10 -6.05 5.68
N GLN A 152 4.11 -7.28 5.14
CA GLN A 152 5.34 -8.05 4.99
C GLN A 152 6.19 -7.54 3.81
N PRO A 153 7.52 -7.76 3.84
CA PRO A 153 8.39 -7.42 2.72
C PRO A 153 8.17 -8.39 1.54
N PRO A 154 8.12 -7.89 0.29
CA PRO A 154 8.00 -8.74 -0.89
C PRO A 154 9.31 -9.46 -1.21
N THR A 155 9.16 -10.59 -1.89
CA THR A 155 10.29 -11.36 -2.44
C THR A 155 10.50 -11.01 -3.91
N TRP A 156 11.68 -11.30 -4.46
CA TRP A 156 11.98 -11.02 -5.89
C TRP A 156 10.99 -11.66 -6.89
N PRO A 157 10.43 -12.87 -6.66
CA PRO A 157 9.42 -13.43 -7.56
C PRO A 157 8.13 -12.60 -7.60
N SER A 158 7.76 -11.93 -6.50
CA SER A 158 6.61 -11.02 -6.48
C SER A 158 6.81 -9.84 -7.43
N TYR A 159 8.00 -9.23 -7.43
CA TYR A 159 8.34 -8.19 -8.42
C TYR A 159 8.23 -8.71 -9.84
N PHE A 160 8.76 -9.90 -10.12
CA PHE A 160 8.70 -10.47 -11.46
C PHE A 160 7.25 -10.79 -11.87
N MET A 161 6.43 -11.29 -10.94
CA MET A 161 5.02 -11.57 -11.18
C MET A 161 4.24 -10.29 -11.52
N ASP A 162 4.54 -9.18 -10.84
CA ASP A 162 3.79 -7.93 -10.97
C ASP A 162 4.22 -7.06 -12.17
N ILE A 163 5.53 -6.94 -12.41
CA ILE A 163 6.07 -6.02 -13.44
C ILE A 163 6.77 -6.75 -14.59
N ASN A 164 7.01 -8.06 -14.50
CA ASN A 164 7.58 -8.92 -15.55
C ASN A 164 8.67 -8.22 -16.41
N VAL A 165 8.40 -7.98 -17.69
CA VAL A 165 9.31 -7.34 -18.65
C VAL A 165 9.78 -5.95 -18.20
N LEU A 166 8.93 -5.17 -17.53
CA LEU A 166 9.25 -3.80 -17.13
C LEU A 166 10.44 -3.78 -16.17
N ALA A 167 10.63 -4.82 -15.36
CA ALA A 167 11.75 -4.92 -14.43
C ALA A 167 13.11 -4.74 -15.14
N PHE A 168 13.24 -5.25 -16.37
CA PHE A 168 14.47 -5.12 -17.17
C PHE A 168 14.56 -3.77 -17.90
N LEU A 169 13.44 -3.12 -18.19
CA LEU A 169 13.39 -1.83 -18.89
C LEU A 169 13.58 -0.64 -17.95
N ILE A 170 13.32 -0.79 -16.65
CA ILE A 170 13.48 0.28 -15.66
C ILE A 170 14.91 0.85 -15.65
N PRO A 171 15.99 0.04 -15.55
CA PRO A 171 17.36 0.57 -15.60
C PRO A 171 17.66 1.36 -16.89
N ALA A 172 17.17 0.88 -18.04
CA ALA A 172 17.31 1.58 -19.31
C ALA A 172 16.58 2.95 -19.30
N GLY A 173 15.39 3.01 -18.71
CA GLY A 173 14.62 4.26 -18.56
C GLY A 173 15.31 5.28 -17.65
N ILE A 174 15.95 4.81 -16.58
CA ILE A 174 16.78 5.67 -15.71
C ILE A 174 17.91 6.30 -16.53
N ILE A 175 18.64 5.49 -17.30
CA ILE A 175 19.74 5.98 -18.14
C ILE A 175 19.24 7.04 -19.13
N SER A 176 18.13 6.79 -19.84
CA SER A 176 17.54 7.77 -20.75
C SER A 176 17.15 9.07 -20.05
N CYS A 177 16.69 9.02 -18.79
CA CYS A 177 16.37 10.22 -18.02
C CYS A 177 17.61 11.08 -17.65
N PHE A 178 18.79 10.48 -17.60
CA PHE A 178 20.07 11.19 -17.39
C PHE A 178 20.62 11.83 -18.69
N LEU A 179 20.11 11.43 -19.86
CA LEU A 179 20.57 11.82 -21.20
C LEU A 179 19.46 12.53 -22.02
N PRO A 180 18.96 13.75 -21.70
CA PRO A 180 19.51 14.81 -20.84
C PRO A 180 18.78 15.00 -19.50
N LEU A 181 19.53 15.37 -18.45
CA LEU A 181 18.94 15.69 -17.15
C LEU A 181 18.11 16.98 -17.22
N SER A 182 16.78 16.86 -17.26
CA SER A 182 15.81 17.95 -17.13
C SER A 182 15.24 17.99 -15.71
N ASP A 183 14.59 19.09 -15.34
CA ASP A 183 13.97 19.21 -14.02
C ASP A 183 12.88 18.13 -13.84
N ALA A 184 12.07 17.89 -14.88
CA ALA A 184 11.06 16.83 -14.89
C ALA A 184 11.66 15.42 -14.82
N SER A 185 12.75 15.14 -15.53
CA SER A 185 13.38 13.81 -15.47
C SER A 185 14.03 13.53 -14.11
N SER A 186 14.55 14.56 -13.45
CA SER A 186 15.06 14.42 -12.07
C SER A 186 13.96 14.10 -11.05
N PHE A 187 12.73 14.63 -11.24
CA PHE A 187 11.57 14.25 -10.44
C PHE A 187 11.21 12.76 -10.62
N MET A 188 11.25 12.26 -11.86
CA MET A 188 10.95 10.85 -12.15
C MET A 188 11.99 9.89 -11.57
N VAL A 189 13.26 10.23 -11.63
CA VAL A 189 14.32 9.41 -11.01
C VAL A 189 14.13 9.38 -9.49
N LEU A 190 13.87 10.53 -8.86
CA LEU A 190 13.62 10.60 -7.42
C LEU A 190 12.36 9.81 -7.02
N TYR A 191 11.28 9.93 -7.80
CA TYR A 191 10.05 9.17 -7.58
C TYR A 191 10.31 7.67 -7.62
N LEU A 192 11.00 7.17 -8.65
CA LEU A 192 11.33 5.75 -8.76
C LEU A 192 12.18 5.28 -7.59
N VAL A 193 13.29 5.96 -7.29
CA VAL A 193 14.21 5.53 -6.22
C VAL A 193 13.47 5.44 -4.88
N THR A 194 12.63 6.43 -4.60
CA THR A 194 11.83 6.46 -3.37
C THR A 194 10.77 5.34 -3.38
N ALA A 195 10.10 5.11 -4.51
CA ALA A 195 9.08 4.08 -4.65
C ALA A 195 9.65 2.65 -4.54
N VAL A 196 10.83 2.39 -5.12
CA VAL A 196 11.54 1.09 -5.03
C VAL A 196 11.91 0.76 -3.60
N TYR A 197 12.39 1.74 -2.82
CA TYR A 197 12.67 1.54 -1.41
C TYR A 197 11.41 1.14 -0.64
N PHE A 198 10.33 1.90 -0.79
CA PHE A 198 9.08 1.65 -0.07
C PHE A 198 8.40 0.36 -0.49
N SER A 199 8.42 0.01 -1.78
CA SER A 199 7.94 -1.31 -2.24
C SER A 199 8.80 -2.43 -1.67
N GLY A 200 10.10 -2.21 -1.45
CA GLY A 200 10.99 -3.19 -0.84
C GLY A 200 10.68 -3.48 0.63
N VAL A 201 10.11 -2.50 1.34
CA VAL A 201 9.72 -2.64 2.76
C VAL A 201 8.36 -3.32 2.91
N MET A 202 7.40 -3.02 2.03
CA MET A 202 6.01 -3.46 2.19
C MET A 202 5.37 -3.85 0.86
N VAL A 203 4.78 -5.05 0.77
CA VAL A 203 4.12 -5.58 -0.45
C VAL A 203 3.08 -4.61 -1.00
N ARG A 204 2.23 -4.02 -0.16
CA ARG A 204 1.17 -3.08 -0.61
C ARG A 204 1.72 -1.84 -1.34
N LEU A 205 2.94 -1.42 -1.04
CA LEU A 205 3.54 -0.23 -1.66
C LEU A 205 4.08 -0.51 -3.07
N MET A 206 4.00 -1.77 -3.55
CA MET A 206 4.15 -2.09 -4.97
C MET A 206 3.18 -1.27 -5.85
N LEU A 207 1.99 -0.94 -5.33
CA LEU A 207 1.01 -0.09 -6.03
C LEU A 207 1.59 1.30 -6.36
N VAL A 208 2.48 1.83 -5.53
CA VAL A 208 3.14 3.14 -5.76
C VAL A 208 4.31 3.00 -6.73
N LEU A 209 4.98 1.85 -6.77
CA LEU A 209 6.04 1.58 -7.73
C LEU A 209 5.49 1.43 -9.16
N ALA A 210 4.34 0.79 -9.35
CA ALA A 210 3.82 0.44 -10.67
C ALA A 210 3.70 1.63 -11.64
N PRO A 211 3.14 2.81 -11.27
CA PRO A 211 3.12 3.96 -12.17
C PRO A 211 4.51 4.48 -12.55
N ALA A 212 5.45 4.51 -11.60
CA ALA A 212 6.83 4.95 -11.86
C ALA A 212 7.54 4.00 -12.84
N ALA A 213 7.36 2.70 -12.62
CA ALA A 213 7.88 1.64 -13.49
C ALA A 213 7.34 1.77 -14.91
N CYS A 214 6.02 1.90 -15.07
CA CYS A 214 5.38 2.05 -16.39
C CYS A 214 5.89 3.28 -17.16
N ILE A 215 6.04 4.43 -16.51
CA ILE A 215 6.51 5.66 -17.16
C ILE A 215 7.96 5.49 -17.64
N LEU A 216 8.86 4.99 -16.78
CA LEU A 216 10.27 4.85 -17.13
C LEU A 216 10.51 3.75 -18.18
N SER A 217 9.84 2.61 -18.05
CA SER A 217 9.85 1.58 -19.09
C SER A 217 9.27 2.10 -20.41
N GLY A 218 8.24 2.93 -20.36
CA GLY A 218 7.66 3.59 -21.53
C GLY A 218 8.63 4.55 -22.22
N ILE A 219 9.37 5.36 -21.45
CA ILE A 219 10.43 6.24 -21.99
C ILE A 219 11.53 5.40 -22.64
N ALA A 220 11.98 4.32 -21.99
CA ALA A 220 13.00 3.42 -22.54
C ALA A 220 12.56 2.81 -23.87
N LEU A 221 11.34 2.26 -23.92
CA LEU A 221 10.77 1.68 -25.13
C LEU A 221 10.59 2.72 -26.25
N SER A 222 10.14 3.93 -25.92
CA SER A 222 9.97 5.02 -26.88
C SER A 222 11.29 5.44 -27.51
N GLU A 223 12.36 5.58 -26.72
CA GLU A 223 13.69 5.93 -27.22
C GLU A 223 14.23 4.83 -28.15
N VAL A 224 14.16 3.56 -27.71
CA VAL A 224 14.59 2.42 -28.53
C VAL A 224 13.80 2.38 -29.84
N PHE A 225 12.47 2.52 -29.77
CA PHE A 225 11.61 2.52 -30.95
C PHE A 225 11.93 3.68 -31.91
N SER A 226 12.22 4.88 -31.39
CA SER A 226 12.60 6.04 -32.19
C SER A 226 13.93 5.84 -32.93
N VAL A 227 14.91 5.22 -32.28
CA VAL A 227 16.23 4.92 -32.89
C VAL A 227 16.09 3.88 -33.99
N LEU A 228 15.32 2.80 -33.75
CA LEU A 228 15.10 1.74 -34.73
C LEU A 228 14.34 2.23 -35.96
N THR A 229 13.23 2.96 -35.77
CA THR A 229 12.42 3.49 -36.87
C THR A 229 13.15 4.56 -37.68
N ARG A 230 13.93 5.44 -37.03
CA ARG A 230 14.75 6.43 -37.73
C ARG A 230 15.87 5.79 -38.54
N SER A 231 16.49 4.72 -38.02
CA SER A 231 17.51 3.95 -38.75
C SER A 231 16.91 3.30 -40.00
N ILE A 232 15.72 2.69 -39.89
CA ILE A 232 14.98 2.14 -41.03
C ILE A 232 14.66 3.23 -42.06
N LYS A 233 14.10 4.37 -41.63
CA LYS A 233 13.72 5.46 -42.55
C LYS A 233 14.93 6.00 -43.33
N LEU A 234 16.08 6.17 -42.67
CA LEU A 234 17.31 6.68 -43.29
C LEU A 234 17.97 5.68 -44.23
N GLN A 235 17.89 4.37 -43.96
CA GLN A 235 18.44 3.35 -44.84
C GLN A 235 17.50 3.05 -46.01
N LEU A 236 16.18 3.07 -45.77
CA LEU A 236 15.17 2.91 -46.80
C LEU A 236 15.23 4.05 -47.81
N SER A 237 15.42 5.30 -47.38
CA SER A 237 15.62 6.42 -48.32
C SER A 237 16.86 6.26 -49.20
N LYS A 238 17.96 5.74 -48.65
CA LYS A 238 19.18 5.45 -49.44
C LYS A 238 18.96 4.32 -50.45
N LEU A 239 18.22 3.28 -50.07
CA LEU A 239 17.87 2.17 -50.95
C LEU A 239 16.94 2.59 -52.11
N PHE A 240 16.07 3.58 -51.89
CA PHE A 240 15.21 4.13 -52.94
C PHE A 240 15.94 5.13 -53.85
N ASP A 241 16.94 5.87 -53.35
CA ASP A 241 17.76 6.78 -54.16
C ASP A 241 18.81 6.04 -55.03
N ASP A 242 19.22 4.82 -54.68
CA ASP A 242 20.23 4.02 -55.41
C ASP A 242 19.67 3.14 -56.57
N SER A 243 18.44 3.40 -57.06
CA SER A 243 17.91 2.72 -58.26
C SER A 243 18.26 3.49 -59.56
N PRO A 244 18.88 2.87 -60.59
CA PRO A 244 19.74 3.59 -61.54
C PRO A 244 18.99 4.14 -62.77
N THR A 245 19.17 5.42 -63.09
CA THR A 245 19.06 5.91 -64.48
C THR A 245 20.42 5.78 -65.17
N SER A 246 20.51 4.76 -66.04
CA SER A 246 21.43 4.55 -67.16
C SER A 246 22.62 5.49 -67.33
N SER A 247 23.84 4.97 -67.11
CA SER A 247 25.08 5.54 -67.64
C SER A 247 25.68 4.59 -68.67
N GLY A 248 25.52 4.93 -69.96
CA GLY A 248 26.35 4.43 -71.05
C GLY A 248 27.33 5.52 -71.50
N ASP A 249 28.61 5.18 -71.38
CA ASP A 249 29.82 5.66 -72.07
C ASP A 249 30.41 7.08 -71.98
N SER A 250 31.71 7.02 -71.67
CA SER A 250 32.86 7.83 -72.13
C SER A 250 33.29 9.11 -71.38
N SER A 251 34.56 9.05 -70.95
CA SER A 251 35.46 10.05 -70.33
C SER A 251 35.91 11.20 -71.26
N PRO A 252 36.77 12.16 -70.85
CA PRO A 252 36.83 12.98 -69.61
C PRO A 252 37.03 14.51 -69.90
N GLU A 253 37.05 15.31 -68.83
CA GLU A 253 37.64 16.67 -68.69
C GLU A 253 36.94 17.97 -69.19
N SER A 254 36.99 18.94 -68.26
CA SER A 254 37.19 20.40 -68.42
C SER A 254 35.99 21.36 -68.69
N SER A 255 35.74 22.17 -67.66
CA SER A 255 35.53 23.64 -67.67
C SER A 255 34.52 24.33 -68.61
N THR A 256 33.53 24.95 -67.93
CA THR A 256 32.94 26.31 -68.13
C THR A 256 32.04 26.66 -69.33
N ASN A 257 30.85 27.14 -68.93
CA ASN A 257 30.11 28.32 -69.41
C ASN A 257 29.18 28.23 -70.64
N SER A 258 27.99 28.80 -70.40
CA SER A 258 27.24 29.75 -71.23
C SER A 258 25.99 29.27 -72.01
N THR A 259 24.84 29.71 -71.49
CA THR A 259 23.71 30.44 -72.13
C THR A 259 23.06 30.05 -73.47
N LYS A 260 21.72 30.11 -73.40
CA LYS A 260 20.68 30.52 -74.40
C LYS A 260 20.32 29.49 -75.48
N ASN A 261 19.07 28.99 -75.48
CA ASN A 261 17.84 29.48 -76.18
C ASN A 261 17.32 28.22 -76.93
N GLU A 262 16.05 27.87 -77.18
CA GLU A 262 14.85 28.64 -77.51
C GLU A 262 13.63 27.67 -77.57
N ASN A 263 12.46 28.14 -77.10
CA ASN A 263 11.07 27.99 -77.61
C ASN A 263 10.53 26.73 -78.34
N ARG A 264 9.37 26.20 -77.87
CA ARG A 264 7.98 26.35 -78.40
C ARG A 264 7.00 25.36 -77.71
N ASN A 265 5.96 25.85 -77.01
CA ASN A 265 4.50 25.91 -77.35
C ASN A 265 3.81 24.54 -77.54
N GLU A 266 2.66 24.22 -76.91
CA GLU A 266 1.31 24.84 -77.01
C GLU A 266 0.59 24.93 -75.64
N LYS A 267 0.05 26.08 -75.19
CA LYS A 267 -1.27 26.75 -75.44
C LYS A 267 -2.54 26.05 -74.92
N HIS A 268 -3.14 26.64 -73.87
CA HIS A 268 -4.56 27.04 -73.86
C HIS A 268 -4.79 28.25 -72.93
N GLU A 269 -5.34 29.33 -73.49
CA GLU A 269 -5.78 30.59 -72.85
C GLU A 269 -7.09 30.36 -72.05
N ILE A 270 -7.49 31.17 -71.06
CA ILE A 270 -8.08 32.53 -71.16
C ILE A 270 -8.11 33.20 -69.77
N ALA A 271 -7.72 34.49 -69.70
CA ALA A 271 -8.04 35.43 -68.61
C ALA A 271 -9.18 36.37 -69.08
N PRO A 272 -9.83 37.21 -68.22
CA PRO A 272 -9.20 38.51 -67.91
C PRO A 272 -9.66 39.30 -66.64
N LYS A 273 -8.80 40.27 -66.25
CA LYS A 273 -9.06 41.62 -65.67
C LYS A 273 -9.49 41.73 -64.18
N GLU A 274 -9.13 42.74 -63.37
CA GLU A 274 -8.46 44.04 -63.57
C GLU A 274 -8.03 44.71 -62.23
N LYS A 275 -6.87 45.41 -62.23
CA LYS A 275 -6.55 46.76 -61.65
C LYS A 275 -6.78 47.05 -60.13
N THR A 276 -6.00 47.83 -59.37
CA THR A 276 -4.84 48.72 -59.59
C THR A 276 -4.33 49.30 -58.26
N SER A 277 -3.01 49.46 -58.16
CA SER A 277 -2.20 50.60 -57.67
C SER A 277 -2.66 51.49 -56.48
N LYS A 278 -1.74 51.71 -55.52
CA LYS A 278 -1.00 52.98 -55.26
C LYS A 278 -0.20 52.83 -53.94
N LYS A 279 1.14 52.85 -53.94
CA LYS A 279 2.06 54.02 -53.99
C LYS A 279 2.23 54.74 -52.64
N ASN A 280 3.29 54.35 -51.92
CA ASN A 280 4.26 55.14 -51.14
C ASN A 280 3.81 56.29 -50.21
N ARG A 281 4.10 56.17 -48.89
CA ARG A 281 5.24 56.85 -48.22
C ARG A 281 5.32 56.57 -46.69
N LYS A 282 6.38 55.85 -46.30
CA LYS A 282 7.38 56.15 -45.24
C LYS A 282 6.92 56.89 -43.96
N LYS A 283 6.93 56.19 -42.81
CA LYS A 283 7.91 56.30 -41.70
C LYS A 283 7.41 55.57 -40.44
N GLU A 284 8.07 54.48 -40.08
CA GLU A 284 8.60 54.27 -38.72
C GLU A 284 9.63 53.14 -38.76
N LYS A 285 10.76 53.37 -38.10
CA LYS A 285 11.88 52.44 -37.95
C LYS A 285 11.65 51.68 -36.65
N GLU A 286 11.59 50.36 -36.69
CA GLU A 286 12.06 49.52 -35.58
C GLU A 286 13.12 48.56 -36.09
N VAL A 287 14.23 48.58 -35.36
CA VAL A 287 15.42 47.76 -35.54
C VAL A 287 15.08 46.38 -34.96
N ALA A 288 14.83 45.40 -35.82
CA ALA A 288 14.84 44.00 -35.43
C ALA A 288 16.29 43.51 -35.51
N GLU A 289 16.95 43.48 -34.35
CA GLU A 289 18.18 42.74 -34.12
C GLU A 289 18.00 41.28 -34.57
N SER A 290 18.84 40.85 -35.49
CA SER A 290 18.99 39.45 -35.86
C SER A 290 19.54 38.66 -34.68
N VAL A 291 18.66 37.96 -33.95
CA VAL A 291 19.05 36.95 -32.97
C VAL A 291 19.86 35.86 -33.69
N PRO A 292 21.09 35.55 -33.25
CA PRO A 292 21.89 34.52 -33.87
C PRO A 292 21.29 33.16 -33.49
N VAL A 293 20.76 32.46 -34.50
CA VAL A 293 20.36 31.06 -34.40
C VAL A 293 21.63 30.26 -34.11
N LYS A 294 21.82 29.86 -32.84
CA LYS A 294 22.87 28.92 -32.45
C LYS A 294 22.69 27.64 -33.28
N PRO A 295 23.75 27.11 -33.93
CA PRO A 295 23.64 25.88 -34.68
C PRO A 295 23.32 24.75 -33.70
N LYS A 296 22.19 24.06 -33.93
CA LYS A 296 21.92 22.77 -33.31
C LYS A 296 23.09 21.86 -33.67
N LYS A 297 23.89 21.46 -32.67
CA LYS A 297 24.81 20.33 -32.79
C LYS A 297 24.00 19.12 -33.26
N GLU A 298 24.17 18.72 -34.53
CA GLU A 298 23.79 17.39 -34.99
C GLU A 298 24.61 16.38 -34.19
N ASN A 299 23.97 15.74 -33.22
CA ASN A 299 24.55 14.61 -32.52
C ASN A 299 24.83 13.52 -33.56
N ARG A 300 26.10 13.08 -33.65
CA ARG A 300 26.55 11.97 -34.49
C ARG A 300 25.59 10.79 -34.36
N LEU A 301 24.95 10.45 -35.47
CA LEU A 301 23.88 9.48 -35.60
C LEU A 301 24.43 8.05 -35.38
N LEU A 302 23.95 7.37 -34.34
CA LEU A 302 24.04 5.90 -34.28
C LEU A 302 23.04 5.35 -35.30
N VAL A 303 23.49 5.17 -36.55
CA VAL A 303 22.72 4.46 -37.56
C VAL A 303 23.02 2.97 -37.38
N LEU A 304 22.04 2.22 -36.90
CA LEU A 304 22.11 0.76 -36.88
C LEU A 304 21.89 0.23 -38.30
N PRO A 305 22.52 -0.91 -38.67
CA PRO A 305 22.23 -1.55 -39.95
C PRO A 305 20.75 -1.98 -40.02
N PHE A 306 20.20 -1.99 -41.23
CA PHE A 306 18.79 -2.24 -41.52
C PHE A 306 18.30 -3.55 -40.89
N GLU A 307 19.05 -4.64 -41.07
CA GLU A 307 18.74 -5.96 -40.52
C GLU A 307 18.60 -5.96 -39.00
N LEU A 308 19.54 -5.33 -38.28
CA LEU A 308 19.48 -5.22 -36.83
C LEU A 308 18.30 -4.34 -36.37
N SER A 309 17.94 -3.33 -37.16
CA SER A 309 16.82 -2.44 -36.84
C SER A 309 15.47 -3.16 -37.00
N VAL A 310 15.30 -3.93 -38.06
CA VAL A 310 14.10 -4.76 -38.30
C VAL A 310 14.00 -5.87 -37.27
N MET A 311 15.10 -6.59 -36.99
CA MET A 311 15.13 -7.60 -35.92
C MET A 311 14.83 -7.00 -34.54
N GLY A 312 15.33 -5.79 -34.26
CA GLY A 312 15.05 -5.09 -33.01
C GLY A 312 13.57 -4.75 -32.83
N ILE A 313 12.89 -4.29 -33.88
CA ILE A 313 11.44 -4.01 -33.83
C ILE A 313 10.65 -5.31 -33.64
N LEU A 314 11.01 -6.38 -34.36
CA LEU A 314 10.37 -7.68 -34.22
C LEU A 314 10.49 -8.19 -32.76
N LEU A 315 11.68 -8.08 -32.16
CA LEU A 315 11.92 -8.47 -30.78
C LEU A 315 11.04 -7.68 -29.80
N LEU A 316 10.90 -6.36 -30.00
CA LEU A 316 10.02 -5.53 -29.16
C LEU A 316 8.55 -5.93 -29.27
N ILE A 317 8.08 -6.29 -30.47
CA ILE A 317 6.70 -6.77 -30.68
C ILE A 317 6.50 -8.11 -29.95
N VAL A 318 7.44 -9.04 -30.06
CA VAL A 318 7.37 -10.33 -29.36
C VAL A 318 7.37 -10.12 -27.84
N LEU A 319 8.25 -9.26 -27.33
CA LEU A 319 8.34 -8.94 -25.91
C LEU A 319 7.06 -8.27 -25.39
N GLY A 320 6.47 -7.35 -26.17
CA GLY A 320 5.19 -6.73 -25.87
C GLY A 320 4.04 -7.74 -25.85
N GLY A 321 4.01 -8.66 -26.82
CA GLY A 321 3.05 -9.77 -26.86
C GLY A 321 3.16 -10.67 -25.63
N PHE A 322 4.38 -11.05 -25.26
CA PHE A 322 4.65 -11.83 -24.04
C PHE A 322 4.18 -11.10 -22.77
N TYR A 323 4.45 -9.80 -22.67
CA TYR A 323 3.99 -8.97 -21.54
C TYR A 323 2.46 -8.97 -21.43
N VAL A 324 1.73 -8.80 -22.53
CA VAL A 324 0.27 -8.84 -22.53
C VAL A 324 -0.26 -10.21 -22.09
N VAL A 325 0.29 -11.29 -22.65
CA VAL A 325 -0.12 -12.66 -22.28
C VAL A 325 0.10 -12.91 -20.79
N HIS A 326 1.26 -12.51 -20.25
CA HIS A 326 1.56 -12.60 -18.81
C HIS A 326 0.57 -11.80 -17.97
N CYS A 327 0.28 -10.55 -18.33
CA CYS A 327 -0.65 -9.71 -17.58
C CYS A 327 -2.07 -10.29 -17.56
N VAL A 328 -2.55 -10.80 -18.70
CA VAL A 328 -3.88 -11.43 -18.80
C VAL A 328 -3.92 -12.71 -17.95
N TRP A 329 -2.88 -13.54 -18.02
CA TRP A 329 -2.78 -14.76 -17.22
C TRP A 329 -2.72 -14.46 -15.72
N ALA A 330 -1.86 -13.54 -15.30
CA ALA A 330 -1.71 -13.14 -13.91
C ALA A 330 -3.02 -12.55 -13.35
N ALA A 331 -3.71 -11.70 -14.13
CA ALA A 331 -4.99 -11.15 -13.75
C ALA A 331 -6.07 -12.24 -13.58
N ALA A 332 -6.15 -13.18 -14.53
CA ALA A 332 -7.19 -14.20 -14.57
C ALA A 332 -7.01 -15.34 -13.54
N GLU A 333 -5.77 -15.78 -13.29
CA GLU A 333 -5.52 -16.95 -12.44
C GLU A 333 -5.09 -16.57 -11.02
N ALA A 334 -4.38 -15.45 -10.83
CA ALA A 334 -3.86 -15.07 -9.51
C ALA A 334 -4.70 -14.00 -8.81
N TYR A 335 -5.13 -12.96 -9.52
CA TYR A 335 -5.76 -11.79 -8.90
C TYR A 335 -7.30 -11.82 -8.90
N SER A 336 -7.94 -12.48 -9.86
CA SER A 336 -9.41 -12.59 -9.89
C SER A 336 -9.93 -13.77 -9.07
N ALA A 337 -9.72 -13.73 -7.75
CA ALA A 337 -10.22 -14.71 -6.80
C ALA A 337 -11.10 -14.05 -5.72
N PRO A 338 -12.42 -14.36 -5.64
CA PRO A 338 -13.28 -13.82 -4.59
C PRO A 338 -12.91 -14.42 -3.23
N SER A 339 -12.91 -13.60 -2.18
CA SER A 339 -12.60 -14.06 -0.81
C SER A 339 -13.83 -14.44 0.03
N ILE A 340 -15.04 -14.14 -0.46
CA ILE A 340 -16.32 -14.47 0.21
C ILE A 340 -16.79 -15.86 -0.22
N VAL A 341 -16.78 -16.11 -1.53
CA VAL A 341 -17.16 -17.39 -2.12
C VAL A 341 -15.86 -18.10 -2.47
N LEU A 342 -15.58 -19.23 -1.81
CA LEU A 342 -14.35 -19.97 -2.04
C LEU A 342 -14.56 -20.97 -3.16
N THR A 343 -13.62 -21.04 -4.10
CA THR A 343 -13.66 -22.02 -5.19
C THR A 343 -12.51 -23.01 -5.03
N SER A 344 -12.81 -24.29 -5.21
CA SER A 344 -11.81 -25.36 -5.25
C SER A 344 -12.03 -26.19 -6.51
N ARG A 345 -10.94 -26.47 -7.23
CA ARG A 345 -10.96 -27.43 -8.34
C ARG A 345 -10.57 -28.80 -7.81
N SER A 346 -11.54 -29.72 -7.77
CA SER A 346 -11.30 -31.15 -7.56
C SER A 346 -11.25 -31.88 -8.90
N ARG A 347 -10.85 -33.16 -8.89
CA ARG A 347 -10.95 -34.05 -10.06
C ARG A 347 -12.40 -34.18 -10.57
N ASP A 348 -13.36 -34.02 -9.65
CA ASP A 348 -14.80 -34.14 -9.93
C ASP A 348 -15.43 -32.83 -10.44
N GLY A 349 -14.66 -31.73 -10.51
CA GLY A 349 -15.12 -30.44 -11.04
C GLY A 349 -14.83 -29.26 -10.12
N LEU A 350 -15.47 -28.12 -10.43
CA LEU A 350 -15.40 -26.90 -9.63
C LEU A 350 -16.40 -26.98 -8.46
N HIS A 351 -15.89 -27.06 -7.24
CA HIS A 351 -16.70 -26.94 -6.03
C HIS A 351 -16.67 -25.50 -5.53
N VAL A 352 -17.86 -24.98 -5.25
CA VAL A 352 -18.05 -23.61 -4.74
C VAL A 352 -18.54 -23.72 -3.31
N PHE A 353 -17.79 -23.16 -2.37
CA PHE A 353 -18.15 -23.08 -0.96
C PHE A 353 -18.67 -21.68 -0.65
N ASP A 354 -19.93 -21.58 -0.24
CA ASP A 354 -20.60 -20.31 0.09
C ASP A 354 -21.04 -20.24 1.56
N ASP A 355 -20.32 -20.93 2.44
CA ASP A 355 -20.64 -21.04 3.86
C ASP A 355 -20.59 -19.68 4.59
N PHE A 356 -19.75 -18.73 4.14
CA PHE A 356 -19.71 -17.39 4.75
C PHE A 356 -21.05 -16.67 4.59
N ARG A 357 -21.61 -16.67 3.37
CA ARG A 357 -22.92 -16.04 3.12
C ARG A 357 -24.03 -16.82 3.82
N GLU A 358 -23.95 -18.14 3.86
CA GLU A 358 -24.89 -18.98 4.62
C GLU A 358 -24.93 -18.58 6.11
N ALA A 359 -23.76 -18.50 6.76
CA ALA A 359 -23.66 -18.13 8.17
C ALA A 359 -24.13 -16.70 8.45
N TYR A 360 -23.73 -15.73 7.61
CA TYR A 360 -24.18 -14.34 7.77
C TYR A 360 -25.68 -14.20 7.52
N ALA A 361 -26.24 -14.92 6.55
CA ALA A 361 -27.68 -14.94 6.30
C ALA A 361 -28.44 -15.56 7.48
N TRP A 362 -27.95 -16.66 8.06
CA TRP A 362 -28.54 -17.23 9.26
C TRP A 362 -28.56 -16.22 10.41
N LEU A 363 -27.44 -15.55 10.65
CA LEU A 363 -27.32 -14.53 11.70
C LEU A 363 -28.29 -13.37 11.46
N SER A 364 -28.45 -12.92 10.21
CA SER A 364 -29.38 -11.84 9.86
C SER A 364 -30.86 -12.21 10.06
N HIS A 365 -31.26 -13.46 9.87
CA HIS A 365 -32.67 -13.87 9.93
C HIS A 365 -33.10 -14.47 11.27
N ASN A 366 -32.17 -15.01 12.07
CA ASN A 366 -32.47 -15.80 13.26
C ASN A 366 -32.04 -15.17 14.59
N THR A 367 -31.51 -13.94 14.57
CA THR A 367 -31.09 -13.21 15.77
C THR A 367 -31.78 -11.85 15.85
N ASP A 368 -31.83 -11.24 17.04
CA ASP A 368 -32.41 -9.90 17.20
C ASP A 368 -31.45 -8.84 16.62
N VAL A 369 -31.98 -7.69 16.19
CA VAL A 369 -31.19 -6.61 15.55
C VAL A 369 -30.14 -6.03 16.50
N ASP A 370 -30.47 -5.96 17.79
CA ASP A 370 -29.58 -5.44 18.84
C ASP A 370 -28.57 -6.48 19.36
N ASP A 371 -28.61 -7.72 18.85
CA ASP A 371 -27.71 -8.76 19.29
C ASP A 371 -26.27 -8.48 18.87
N LYS A 372 -25.36 -8.55 19.84
CA LYS A 372 -23.93 -8.31 19.64
C LYS A 372 -23.20 -9.61 19.32
N VAL A 373 -22.39 -9.55 18.27
CA VAL A 373 -21.62 -10.66 17.74
C VAL A 373 -20.13 -10.38 17.95
N ALA A 374 -19.44 -11.31 18.60
CA ALA A 374 -17.99 -11.28 18.72
C ALA A 374 -17.35 -12.21 17.69
N SER A 375 -16.43 -11.66 16.90
CA SER A 375 -15.57 -12.37 15.96
C SER A 375 -14.14 -11.82 16.05
N TRP A 376 -13.19 -12.43 15.35
CA TRP A 376 -11.92 -11.77 15.11
C TRP A 376 -12.10 -10.50 14.25
N TRP A 377 -11.18 -9.54 14.34
CA TRP A 377 -11.32 -8.21 13.72
C TRP A 377 -11.38 -8.26 12.19
N ASP A 378 -10.78 -9.28 11.57
CA ASP A 378 -10.81 -9.50 10.12
C ASP A 378 -12.25 -9.52 9.55
N TYR A 379 -13.20 -10.05 10.32
CA TYR A 379 -14.57 -10.32 9.89
C TYR A 379 -15.58 -9.21 10.25
N GLY A 380 -15.13 -8.14 10.93
CA GLY A 380 -16.03 -7.08 11.46
C GLY A 380 -16.87 -6.40 10.37
N TYR A 381 -16.23 -5.87 9.34
CA TYR A 381 -16.92 -5.27 8.19
C TYR A 381 -17.86 -6.25 7.48
N GLN A 382 -17.43 -7.51 7.29
CA GLN A 382 -18.26 -8.53 6.63
C GLN A 382 -19.52 -8.84 7.43
N THR A 383 -19.37 -9.02 8.74
CA THR A 383 -20.50 -9.29 9.65
C THR A 383 -21.46 -8.11 9.67
N THR A 384 -20.95 -6.88 9.74
CA THR A 384 -21.78 -5.68 9.73
C THR A 384 -22.52 -5.51 8.39
N ALA A 385 -21.82 -5.68 7.26
CA ALA A 385 -22.39 -5.46 5.94
C ALA A 385 -23.36 -6.56 5.49
N MET A 386 -23.06 -7.84 5.80
CA MET A 386 -23.86 -8.98 5.34
C MET A 386 -24.88 -9.47 6.35
N ALA A 387 -24.49 -9.56 7.63
CA ALA A 387 -25.40 -10.03 8.68
C ALA A 387 -26.22 -8.89 9.30
N ASN A 388 -25.84 -7.63 9.07
CA ASN A 388 -26.49 -6.44 9.65
C ASN A 388 -26.66 -6.56 11.18
N ARG A 389 -25.55 -6.84 11.89
CA ARG A 389 -25.52 -6.98 13.35
C ARG A 389 -24.40 -6.16 13.97
N THR A 390 -24.56 -5.85 15.25
CA THR A 390 -23.58 -5.09 16.03
C THR A 390 -22.34 -5.96 16.29
N VAL A 391 -21.17 -5.47 15.89
CA VAL A 391 -19.88 -6.13 16.12
C VAL A 391 -19.11 -5.47 17.27
N ILE A 392 -18.34 -6.27 18.01
CA ILE A 392 -17.49 -5.76 19.11
C ILE A 392 -16.17 -5.18 18.59
N VAL A 393 -15.54 -5.87 17.65
CA VAL A 393 -14.26 -5.46 17.05
C VAL A 393 -14.38 -5.41 15.54
N ASP A 394 -13.61 -4.51 14.93
CA ASP A 394 -13.70 -4.22 13.51
C ASP A 394 -12.33 -3.95 12.88
N ASN A 395 -12.29 -4.02 11.56
CA ASN A 395 -11.09 -4.07 10.73
C ASN A 395 -10.35 -2.72 10.67
N ASN A 396 -10.96 -1.62 11.13
CA ASN A 396 -10.27 -0.32 11.26
C ASN A 396 -9.17 -0.30 12.34
N THR A 397 -9.23 -1.19 13.34
CA THR A 397 -8.19 -1.40 14.37
C THR A 397 -7.70 -0.15 15.13
N TRP A 398 -8.56 0.84 15.35
CA TRP A 398 -8.16 2.09 16.03
C TRP A 398 -7.99 1.97 17.56
N ASN A 399 -8.64 0.99 18.20
CA ASN A 399 -8.54 0.73 19.64
C ASN A 399 -7.94 -0.66 19.92
N ASN A 400 -6.63 -0.69 20.13
CA ASN A 400 -5.86 -1.92 20.34
C ASN A 400 -6.27 -2.66 21.61
N THR A 401 -6.62 -1.95 22.68
CA THR A 401 -7.02 -2.56 23.96
C THR A 401 -8.31 -3.35 23.82
N HIS A 402 -9.25 -2.87 22.99
CA HIS A 402 -10.50 -3.56 22.75
C HIS A 402 -10.27 -4.88 21.97
N ILE A 403 -9.40 -4.85 20.96
CA ILE A 403 -9.01 -6.05 20.21
C ILE A 403 -8.26 -7.04 21.11
N ALA A 404 -7.35 -6.54 21.95
CA ALA A 404 -6.64 -7.37 22.91
C ALA A 404 -7.59 -8.04 23.91
N THR A 405 -8.71 -7.40 24.27
CA THR A 405 -9.74 -7.98 25.14
C THR A 405 -10.44 -9.16 24.46
N VAL A 406 -10.81 -9.04 23.18
CA VAL A 406 -11.37 -10.15 22.41
C VAL A 406 -10.34 -11.27 22.20
N GLY A 407 -9.09 -10.94 21.86
CA GLY A 407 -8.01 -11.92 21.75
C GLY A 407 -7.73 -12.67 23.06
N THR A 408 -7.82 -11.95 24.18
CA THR A 408 -7.73 -12.52 25.54
C THR A 408 -8.88 -13.48 25.82
N ALA A 409 -10.12 -13.11 25.47
CA ALA A 409 -11.27 -14.00 25.63
C ALA A 409 -11.11 -15.27 24.78
N MET A 410 -10.70 -15.15 23.52
CA MET A 410 -10.53 -16.28 22.61
C MET A 410 -9.39 -17.24 23.02
N SER A 411 -8.33 -16.72 23.64
CA SER A 411 -7.19 -17.52 24.11
C SER A 411 -7.33 -18.04 25.55
N SER A 412 -8.24 -17.48 26.35
CA SER A 412 -8.46 -17.90 27.73
C SER A 412 -9.27 -19.20 27.86
N PRO A 413 -9.24 -19.87 29.02
CA PRO A 413 -10.17 -20.95 29.32
C PRO A 413 -11.62 -20.48 29.31
N GLU A 414 -12.52 -21.40 28.98
CA GLU A 414 -13.95 -21.16 28.78
C GLU A 414 -14.65 -20.28 29.84
N LYS A 415 -14.36 -20.47 31.13
CA LYS A 415 -14.99 -19.68 32.21
C LYS A 415 -14.57 -18.21 32.16
N ALA A 416 -13.27 -17.95 32.07
CA ALA A 416 -12.73 -16.59 32.02
C ALA A 416 -13.18 -15.88 30.73
N ALA A 417 -13.19 -16.60 29.61
CA ALA A 417 -13.68 -16.08 28.34
C ALA A 417 -15.17 -15.70 28.41
N TRP A 418 -16.00 -16.53 29.05
CA TRP A 418 -17.41 -16.22 29.28
C TRP A 418 -17.61 -14.98 30.17
N GLU A 419 -16.80 -14.81 31.22
CA GLU A 419 -16.87 -13.61 32.08
C GLU A 419 -16.56 -12.33 31.26
N ILE A 420 -15.56 -12.37 30.38
CA ILE A 420 -15.21 -11.25 29.50
C ILE A 420 -16.34 -10.97 28.51
N PHE A 421 -16.81 -11.98 27.77
CA PHE A 421 -17.87 -11.78 26.78
C PHE A 421 -19.21 -11.35 27.42
N ASN A 422 -19.53 -11.85 28.60
CA ASN A 422 -20.70 -11.41 29.36
C ASN A 422 -20.56 -9.95 29.82
N SER A 423 -19.35 -9.50 30.19
CA SER A 423 -19.10 -8.08 30.54
C SER A 423 -19.24 -7.14 29.35
N LEU A 424 -18.99 -7.63 28.13
CA LEU A 424 -19.16 -6.91 26.87
C LEU A 424 -20.56 -7.05 26.27
N ASP A 425 -21.48 -7.74 26.98
CA ASP A 425 -22.85 -8.00 26.54
C ASP A 425 -22.93 -8.71 25.17
N VAL A 426 -21.99 -9.63 24.93
CA VAL A 426 -21.95 -10.46 23.72
C VAL A 426 -22.95 -11.59 23.83
N LYS A 427 -23.79 -11.78 22.80
CA LYS A 427 -24.73 -12.90 22.74
C LYS A 427 -24.22 -14.04 21.86
N TYR A 428 -23.55 -13.72 20.75
CA TYR A 428 -23.07 -14.70 19.79
C TYR A 428 -21.56 -14.57 19.56
N VAL A 429 -20.90 -15.71 19.39
CA VAL A 429 -19.48 -15.81 19.04
C VAL A 429 -19.38 -16.56 17.71
N LEU A 430 -18.74 -15.92 16.73
CA LEU A 430 -18.49 -16.48 15.41
C LEU A 430 -17.01 -16.88 15.32
N VAL A 431 -16.75 -18.12 14.91
CA VAL A 431 -15.40 -18.65 14.64
C VAL A 431 -15.35 -19.30 13.27
N VAL A 432 -14.23 -19.14 12.58
CA VAL A 432 -13.95 -19.74 11.27
C VAL A 432 -13.05 -20.96 11.47
N PHE A 433 -13.51 -22.12 10.99
CA PHE A 433 -12.82 -23.40 11.13
C PHE A 433 -12.63 -24.08 9.76
N GLY A 434 -11.39 -24.18 9.31
CA GLY A 434 -11.08 -24.72 7.98
C GLY A 434 -10.74 -26.20 7.95
N GLY A 435 -10.76 -26.89 9.10
CA GLY A 435 -10.15 -28.22 9.24
C GLY A 435 -10.82 -29.34 8.44
N LEU A 436 -12.11 -29.21 8.11
CA LEU A 436 -12.84 -30.21 7.30
C LEU A 436 -12.58 -30.04 5.80
N VAL A 437 -12.59 -28.81 5.30
CA VAL A 437 -12.41 -28.50 3.87
C VAL A 437 -10.94 -28.41 3.49
N GLY A 438 -10.06 -28.08 4.44
CA GLY A 438 -8.67 -27.75 4.16
C GLY A 438 -8.45 -26.26 3.89
N TYR A 439 -9.26 -25.37 4.48
CA TYR A 439 -9.11 -23.92 4.31
C TYR A 439 -8.03 -23.36 5.26
N PRO A 440 -6.88 -22.89 4.74
CA PRO A 440 -5.74 -22.53 5.59
C PRO A 440 -5.88 -21.18 6.30
N SER A 441 -6.81 -20.31 5.89
CA SER A 441 -6.99 -18.97 6.48
C SER A 441 -8.04 -18.93 7.59
N ASP A 442 -8.09 -20.00 8.39
CA ASP A 442 -9.01 -20.15 9.53
C ASP A 442 -8.44 -19.57 10.83
N ASP A 443 -9.28 -19.50 11.88
CA ASP A 443 -8.92 -18.83 13.13
C ASP A 443 -7.84 -19.58 13.93
N ILE A 444 -7.70 -20.88 13.73
CA ILE A 444 -6.67 -21.69 14.40
C ILE A 444 -5.25 -21.35 13.88
N ASN A 445 -5.09 -20.99 12.60
CA ASN A 445 -3.79 -20.52 12.08
C ASN A 445 -3.50 -19.08 12.51
N LYS A 446 -4.55 -18.27 12.68
CA LYS A 446 -4.42 -16.89 13.18
C LYS A 446 -4.31 -16.80 14.71
N PHE A 447 -4.58 -17.89 15.42
CA PHE A 447 -4.69 -17.92 16.88
C PHE A 447 -3.46 -17.36 17.60
N LEU A 448 -2.26 -17.62 17.11
CA LEU A 448 -1.03 -17.11 17.73
C LEU A 448 -0.97 -15.58 17.71
N TRP A 449 -1.55 -14.92 16.71
CA TRP A 449 -1.69 -13.46 16.69
C TRP A 449 -2.67 -12.99 17.77
N MET A 450 -3.75 -13.71 18.02
CA MET A 450 -4.69 -13.40 19.11
C MET A 450 -3.98 -13.44 20.47
N VAL A 451 -3.13 -14.46 20.67
CA VAL A 451 -2.31 -14.62 21.88
C VAL A 451 -1.28 -13.48 22.02
N ARG A 452 -0.56 -13.13 20.95
CA ARG A 452 0.43 -12.03 20.96
C ARG A 452 -0.21 -10.67 21.24
N ILE A 453 -1.35 -10.37 20.60
CA ILE A 453 -2.06 -9.10 20.78
C ILE A 453 -2.68 -9.03 22.19
N GLY A 454 -3.30 -10.11 22.66
CA GLY A 454 -3.83 -10.21 24.02
C GLY A 454 -2.74 -10.07 25.08
N GLY A 455 -1.66 -10.84 24.94
CA GLY A 455 -0.51 -10.84 25.87
C GLY A 455 0.28 -9.54 25.90
N GLY A 456 0.27 -8.76 24.81
CA GLY A 456 0.91 -7.44 24.75
C GLY A 456 0.25 -6.39 25.67
N VAL A 457 -1.07 -6.51 25.90
CA VAL A 457 -1.82 -5.62 26.80
C VAL A 457 -2.03 -6.26 28.17
N PHE A 458 -2.29 -7.57 28.19
CA PHE A 458 -2.61 -8.33 29.39
C PHE A 458 -1.55 -9.41 29.66
N PRO A 459 -0.57 -9.18 30.56
CA PRO A 459 0.60 -10.05 30.75
C PRO A 459 0.32 -11.46 31.31
N HIS A 460 -0.93 -11.75 31.68
CA HIS A 460 -1.32 -13.06 32.20
C HIS A 460 -1.40 -14.13 31.10
N ILE A 461 -1.51 -13.72 29.83
CA ILE A 461 -1.41 -14.60 28.67
C ILE A 461 0.02 -14.53 28.14
N LYS A 462 0.69 -15.68 28.06
CA LYS A 462 2.05 -15.79 27.54
C LYS A 462 2.08 -16.73 26.34
N GLU A 463 2.70 -16.29 25.25
CA GLU A 463 2.86 -17.10 24.03
C GLU A 463 3.52 -18.47 24.26
N PRO A 464 4.59 -18.60 25.08
CA PRO A 464 5.22 -19.90 25.34
C PRO A 464 4.29 -20.94 25.95
N ASP A 465 3.23 -20.54 26.66
CA ASP A 465 2.30 -21.49 27.29
C ASP A 465 1.48 -22.29 26.25
N TYR A 466 1.39 -21.79 25.01
CA TYR A 466 0.70 -22.44 23.89
C TYR A 466 1.63 -23.24 22.97
N LEU A 467 2.94 -23.15 23.18
CA LEU A 467 3.95 -23.80 22.36
C LEU A 467 4.60 -24.95 23.13
N ARG A 468 4.74 -26.11 22.49
CA ARG A 468 5.53 -27.22 23.05
C ARG A 468 6.89 -27.24 22.39
N ASP A 469 7.95 -27.05 23.16
CA ASP A 469 9.33 -27.00 22.65
C ASP A 469 9.50 -26.00 21.48
N GLY A 470 8.76 -24.88 21.53
CA GLY A 470 8.74 -23.86 20.48
C GLY A 470 7.86 -24.19 19.27
N GLN A 471 7.22 -25.36 19.23
CA GLN A 471 6.32 -25.77 18.14
C GLN A 471 4.85 -25.54 18.48
N TYR A 472 4.11 -24.97 17.53
CA TYR A 472 2.66 -24.81 17.60
C TYR A 472 1.96 -26.08 17.11
N ARG A 473 1.22 -26.76 18.00
CA ARG A 473 0.58 -28.05 17.71
C ARG A 473 -0.82 -28.13 18.31
N VAL A 474 -1.68 -28.92 17.69
CA VAL A 474 -3.10 -29.16 18.07
C VAL A 474 -3.43 -30.63 18.34
N ASP A 475 -2.41 -31.49 18.23
CA ASP A 475 -2.50 -32.93 18.43
C ASP A 475 -2.46 -33.30 19.92
N ALA A 476 -2.39 -34.60 20.24
CA ALA A 476 -2.31 -35.07 21.62
C ALA A 476 -1.06 -34.58 22.36
N GLN A 477 -0.04 -34.14 21.62
CA GLN A 477 1.18 -33.58 22.17
C GLN A 477 1.09 -32.07 22.42
N ALA A 478 0.00 -31.39 22.04
CA ALA A 478 -0.18 -29.96 22.34
C ALA A 478 -0.16 -29.66 23.85
N THR A 479 0.13 -28.41 24.21
CA THR A 479 0.14 -27.99 25.62
C THR A 479 -1.27 -28.09 26.22
N PRO A 480 -1.40 -28.36 27.53
CA PRO A 480 -2.70 -28.39 28.18
C PRO A 480 -3.42 -27.04 28.12
N THR A 481 -2.68 -25.93 28.01
CA THR A 481 -3.22 -24.59 27.82
C THR A 481 -3.89 -24.47 26.45
N MET A 482 -3.24 -24.93 25.38
CA MET A 482 -3.80 -24.94 24.03
C MET A 482 -5.06 -25.82 23.93
N LEU A 483 -5.03 -27.04 24.51
CA LEU A 483 -6.18 -27.95 24.48
C LEU A 483 -7.37 -27.52 25.35
N ASN A 484 -7.18 -26.54 26.24
CA ASN A 484 -8.23 -26.02 27.12
C ASN A 484 -8.67 -24.58 26.81
N CYS A 485 -8.02 -23.91 25.86
CA CYS A 485 -8.41 -22.57 25.44
C CYS A 485 -9.80 -22.58 24.78
N LEU A 486 -10.48 -21.43 24.80
CA LEU A 486 -11.81 -21.30 24.21
C LEU A 486 -11.78 -21.57 22.70
N MET A 487 -10.83 -20.98 21.97
CA MET A 487 -10.74 -21.14 20.51
C MET A 487 -10.66 -22.61 20.08
N TYR A 488 -9.79 -23.41 20.71
CA TYR A 488 -9.69 -24.85 20.44
C TYR A 488 -11.03 -25.57 20.69
N LYS A 489 -11.68 -25.25 21.82
CA LYS A 489 -12.97 -25.86 22.17
C LYS A 489 -14.07 -25.48 21.19
N LEU A 490 -14.15 -24.23 20.74
CA LEU A 490 -15.16 -23.79 19.78
C LEU A 490 -14.91 -24.44 18.41
N CYS A 491 -13.71 -24.35 17.84
CA CYS A 491 -13.43 -24.91 16.52
C CYS A 491 -13.60 -26.43 16.44
N TYR A 492 -13.13 -27.18 17.45
CA TYR A 492 -13.14 -28.66 17.42
C TYR A 492 -14.33 -29.31 18.14
N TYR A 493 -15.35 -28.54 18.55
CA TYR A 493 -16.53 -29.10 19.21
C TYR A 493 -17.21 -30.13 18.30
N ARG A 494 -17.40 -31.37 18.79
CA ARG A 494 -18.02 -32.49 18.04
C ARG A 494 -17.32 -32.86 16.71
N PHE A 495 -16.09 -32.40 16.48
CA PHE A 495 -15.37 -32.67 15.23
C PHE A 495 -15.02 -34.16 15.02
N VAL A 496 -15.00 -34.96 16.09
CA VAL A 496 -14.80 -36.42 15.98
C VAL A 496 -16.01 -37.13 15.37
N GLU A 497 -17.20 -36.50 15.41
CA GLU A 497 -18.44 -37.11 14.90
C GLU A 497 -18.51 -37.12 13.37
N THR A 498 -17.63 -36.38 12.66
CA THR A 498 -17.58 -36.37 11.19
C THR A 498 -16.95 -37.64 10.64
N ASP A 499 -15.65 -37.84 10.93
CA ASP A 499 -14.83 -38.91 10.34
C ASP A 499 -14.43 -40.00 11.37
N GLY A 500 -14.95 -39.93 12.61
CA GLY A 500 -14.65 -40.86 13.72
C GLY A 500 -13.24 -40.71 14.32
N LYS A 501 -12.27 -40.19 13.56
CA LYS A 501 -10.89 -39.93 14.00
C LYS A 501 -10.67 -38.47 14.40
N GLY A 502 -11.41 -37.53 13.81
CA GLY A 502 -11.20 -36.09 14.03
C GLY A 502 -9.87 -35.62 13.43
N PHE A 503 -9.67 -35.88 12.14
CA PHE A 503 -8.45 -35.52 11.42
C PHE A 503 -8.57 -34.11 10.83
N ASP A 504 -7.64 -33.22 11.18
CA ASP A 504 -7.60 -31.85 10.63
C ASP A 504 -6.81 -31.83 9.31
N ARG A 505 -7.50 -31.54 8.20
CA ARG A 505 -6.90 -31.53 6.86
C ARG A 505 -5.92 -30.38 6.63
N VAL A 506 -6.04 -29.28 7.37
CA VAL A 506 -5.15 -28.11 7.24
C VAL A 506 -3.80 -28.41 7.92
N ARG A 507 -3.82 -29.00 9.11
CA ARG A 507 -2.59 -29.28 9.88
C ARG A 507 -2.00 -30.65 9.64
N GLY A 508 -2.78 -31.59 9.08
CA GLY A 508 -2.34 -32.95 8.85
C GLY A 508 -2.17 -33.78 10.13
N TYR A 509 -2.88 -33.44 11.20
CA TYR A 509 -2.82 -34.15 12.48
C TYR A 509 -4.20 -34.58 12.97
N GLU A 510 -4.21 -35.66 13.76
CA GLU A 510 -5.37 -36.04 14.57
C GLU A 510 -5.45 -35.14 15.81
N ILE A 511 -6.66 -34.67 16.15
CA ILE A 511 -6.85 -33.77 17.28
C ILE A 511 -6.49 -34.42 18.61
N GLY A 512 -5.87 -33.66 19.51
CA GLY A 512 -5.48 -34.16 20.82
C GLY A 512 -6.64 -34.48 21.76
N LYS A 513 -7.59 -33.53 21.92
CA LYS A 513 -8.72 -33.69 22.84
C LYS A 513 -10.01 -33.95 22.07
N LYS A 514 -10.32 -35.23 21.92
CA LYS A 514 -11.43 -35.75 21.11
C LYS A 514 -12.82 -35.46 21.68
N HIS A 515 -13.01 -35.65 22.98
CA HIS A 515 -14.32 -35.51 23.62
C HIS A 515 -14.29 -34.47 24.73
N PHE A 516 -15.11 -33.44 24.60
CA PHE A 516 -15.33 -32.44 25.61
C PHE A 516 -16.73 -31.82 25.44
N LYS A 517 -17.25 -31.20 26.51
CA LYS A 517 -18.56 -30.55 26.52
C LYS A 517 -18.39 -29.05 26.80
N LEU A 518 -19.20 -28.23 26.14
CA LEU A 518 -19.29 -26.79 26.38
C LEU A 518 -20.30 -26.53 27.52
N THR A 519 -19.83 -25.88 28.57
CA THR A 519 -20.58 -25.55 29.79
C THR A 519 -21.22 -24.17 29.74
N HIS A 520 -20.54 -23.19 29.15
CA HIS A 520 -20.93 -21.78 29.10
C HIS A 520 -21.36 -21.31 27.71
N PHE A 521 -21.10 -22.11 26.68
CA PHE A 521 -21.49 -21.84 25.29
C PHE A 521 -22.39 -22.96 24.78
N GLU A 522 -23.27 -22.64 23.84
CA GLU A 522 -24.06 -23.60 23.06
C GLU A 522 -23.86 -23.37 21.57
N GLU A 523 -23.70 -24.45 20.81
CA GLU A 523 -23.67 -24.39 19.35
C GLU A 523 -25.09 -24.11 18.84
N VAL A 524 -25.26 -23.06 18.05
CA VAL A 524 -26.57 -22.68 17.47
C VAL A 524 -26.63 -22.89 15.97
N PHE A 525 -25.48 -22.76 15.28
CA PHE A 525 -25.39 -22.94 13.84
C PHE A 525 -23.97 -23.35 13.43
N THR A 526 -23.88 -24.28 12.49
CA THR A 526 -22.63 -24.69 11.82
C THR A 526 -22.95 -24.88 10.35
N THR A 527 -22.16 -24.28 9.46
CA THR A 527 -22.40 -24.31 8.02
C THR A 527 -22.23 -25.70 7.43
N HIS A 528 -22.71 -25.90 6.19
CA HIS A 528 -22.69 -27.20 5.53
C HIS A 528 -21.31 -27.86 5.52
N HIS A 529 -20.24 -27.11 5.24
CA HIS A 529 -18.87 -27.61 5.21
C HIS A 529 -18.07 -27.29 6.47
N TRP A 530 -18.75 -26.90 7.54
CA TRP A 530 -18.17 -26.56 8.85
C TRP A 530 -17.15 -25.42 8.81
N MET A 531 -17.18 -24.57 7.77
CA MET A 531 -16.26 -23.42 7.65
C MET A 531 -16.54 -22.33 8.67
N VAL A 532 -17.81 -22.07 8.99
CA VAL A 532 -18.20 -21.05 9.98
C VAL A 532 -19.08 -21.69 11.04
N ARG A 533 -18.77 -21.40 12.30
CA ARG A 533 -19.51 -21.92 13.45
C ARG A 533 -19.93 -20.77 14.35
N ILE A 534 -21.18 -20.80 14.76
CA ILE A 534 -21.80 -19.76 15.58
C ILE A 534 -22.23 -20.39 16.91
N TYR A 535 -21.78 -19.78 17.99
CA TYR A 535 -22.06 -20.19 19.36
C TYR A 535 -22.82 -19.08 20.08
N LYS A 536 -23.80 -19.46 20.88
CA LYS A 536 -24.52 -18.55 21.76
C LYS A 536 -23.99 -18.67 23.19
N LEU A 537 -23.90 -17.54 23.88
CA LEU A 537 -23.56 -17.51 25.30
C LEU A 537 -24.74 -17.97 26.14
N LYS A 538 -24.49 -18.91 27.04
CA LYS A 538 -25.51 -19.33 28.01
C LYS A 538 -25.69 -18.26 29.08
N PRO A 539 -26.93 -18.00 29.53
CA PRO A 539 -27.18 -17.08 30.61
C PRO A 539 -26.54 -17.59 31.91
N GLN A 540 -26.30 -16.66 32.85
CA GLN A 540 -25.83 -17.03 34.18
C GLN A 540 -26.78 -18.06 34.79
N LYS A 541 -26.22 -19.08 35.46
CA LYS A 541 -27.06 -20.09 36.11
C LYS A 541 -27.87 -19.41 37.22
N ASN A 542 -29.19 -19.50 37.14
CA ASN A 542 -30.14 -18.95 38.13
C ASN A 542 -29.92 -19.47 39.57
N ARG A 543 -29.08 -20.49 39.79
CA ARG A 543 -28.75 -21.01 41.12
C ARG A 543 -27.29 -21.47 41.17
N VAL A 544 -26.49 -20.87 42.06
CA VAL A 544 -25.14 -21.39 42.38
C VAL A 544 -25.34 -22.70 43.14
N ARG A 545 -24.93 -23.82 42.54
CA ARG A 545 -25.01 -25.14 43.17
C ARG A 545 -23.92 -25.20 44.26
N GLY A 546 -24.20 -24.60 45.41
CA GLY A 546 -23.34 -24.71 46.58
C GLY A 546 -23.20 -26.18 46.94
N LYS A 547 -21.97 -26.69 47.01
CA LYS A 547 -21.71 -27.98 47.64
C LYS A 547 -22.07 -27.82 49.12
N LEU A 548 -23.30 -28.19 49.48
CA LEU A 548 -23.68 -28.35 50.88
C LEU A 548 -22.73 -29.40 51.46
N LYS A 549 -21.70 -28.98 52.20
CA LYS A 549 -20.99 -29.89 53.10
C LYS A 549 -22.07 -30.47 54.01
N LYS A 550 -22.39 -31.75 53.86
CA LYS A 550 -23.20 -32.51 54.82
C LYS A 550 -22.50 -32.38 56.18
N LEU A 551 -22.95 -31.44 57.01
CA LEU A 551 -22.71 -31.48 58.44
C LEU A 551 -23.47 -32.71 58.94
N LYS A 552 -22.73 -33.80 59.23
CA LYS A 552 -23.26 -34.95 59.96
C LYS A 552 -23.67 -34.44 61.35
N ALA A 553 -24.96 -34.20 61.55
CA ALA A 553 -25.52 -34.05 62.89
C ALA A 553 -25.47 -35.43 63.57
N SER A 554 -24.49 -35.62 64.46
CA SER A 554 -24.52 -36.72 65.43
C SER A 554 -25.47 -36.31 66.54
N ALA A 555 -26.68 -36.87 66.51
CA ALA A 555 -27.60 -36.81 67.64
C ALA A 555 -27.02 -37.65 68.78
N LYS A 556 -26.61 -36.99 69.87
CA LYS A 556 -26.52 -37.60 71.19
C LYS A 556 -27.52 -36.89 72.09
N THR A 557 -28.58 -37.60 72.41
CA THR A 557 -29.62 -37.27 73.39
C THR A 557 -29.06 -37.44 74.80
N SER A 558 -29.19 -36.40 75.63
CA SER A 558 -29.25 -36.53 77.09
C SER A 558 -30.25 -35.49 77.62
N PRO A 559 -31.14 -35.86 78.57
CA PRO A 559 -32.24 -35.00 78.98
C PRO A 559 -31.77 -34.06 80.09
N THR A 560 -32.23 -32.80 80.08
CA THR A 560 -32.16 -31.95 81.27
C THR A 560 -33.45 -31.17 81.43
N LEU A 561 -33.96 -31.27 82.65
CA LEU A 561 -35.19 -30.71 83.18
C LEU A 561 -35.19 -29.18 83.23
N ALA A 562 -36.42 -28.66 83.29
CA ALA A 562 -36.84 -27.27 83.32
C ALA A 562 -36.17 -26.35 84.36
N ALA A 563 -35.99 -25.08 84.01
CA ALA A 563 -36.57 -23.90 84.69
C ALA A 563 -36.00 -22.57 84.15
N GLY A 564 -36.85 -21.54 84.02
CA GLY A 564 -36.42 -20.12 84.11
C GLY A 564 -36.70 -19.22 82.90
N ARG A 565 -37.77 -18.42 83.01
CA ARG A 565 -38.17 -17.30 82.12
C ARG A 565 -37.10 -16.20 81.99
N LYS A 566 -37.01 -15.57 80.82
CA LYS A 566 -37.44 -14.15 80.59
C LYS A 566 -37.22 -13.70 79.13
N ASN A 567 -38.30 -13.27 78.49
CA ASN A 567 -38.29 -12.40 77.31
C ASN A 567 -37.83 -10.98 77.70
N PRO A 568 -37.21 -10.26 76.77
CA PRO A 568 -37.71 -8.93 76.48
C PRO A 568 -37.65 -8.65 74.98
N TRP A 569 -38.78 -8.24 74.38
CA TRP A 569 -38.98 -7.98 72.94
C TRP A 569 -39.15 -9.24 72.10
N GLN A 570 -40.41 -9.55 71.84
CA GLN A 570 -40.91 -10.75 71.16
C GLN A 570 -41.20 -10.48 69.69
#